data_AF-A0A4R6F3Y9-F1
#
_entry.id   AF-A0A4R6F3Y9-F1
#
_cell.length_a   1.000
_cell.length_b   1.000
_cell.length_c   1.000
_cell.angle_alpha   90.00
_cell.angle_beta   90.00
_cell.angle_gamma   90.00
#
_symmetry.space_group_name_H-M   'P 1'
#
loop_
_entity.id
_entity.type
_entity.pdbx_description
1 polymer ?
#
loop_
_entity_poly.entity_id
_entity_poly.type
_entity_poly.pdbx_seq_one_letter_code
_entity_poly.pdbx_strand_id
1 'polypeptide(L)'
;MDIFYYWQKLETNLKNREVGYFGSNNPKLSELAGRLPERIWVFKTPKGMKGSIQLVGSLMVCDEPRVAVNTDYPNVIYYDPFSPESVIYTDSNTPERIAEVSGYFQYRFHSAFSANFNGDAGIQPLETNVVRGLEAKVADWSKVQMLERVKEPEKVYPINPFAQQTR
;
A
#
# COMPACT_ATOMS: atom_id res chain seq x y z
N MET A 1 13.07 -5.72 3.87
CA MET A 1 12.79 -4.31 3.53
C MET A 1 11.35 -4.23 3.08
N ASP A 2 10.74 -3.06 3.04
CA ASP A 2 9.36 -2.91 2.55
C ASP A 2 9.29 -1.84 1.46
N ILE A 3 8.11 -1.67 0.85
CA ILE A 3 7.87 -0.67 -0.18
C ILE A 3 6.95 0.42 0.36
N PHE A 4 7.34 1.67 0.17
CA PHE A 4 6.42 2.82 0.21
C PHE A 4 5.76 2.93 -1.16
N TYR A 5 4.43 2.90 -1.21
CA TYR A 5 3.67 3.03 -2.45
C TYR A 5 2.58 4.11 -2.33
N TYR A 6 2.62 5.09 -3.23
CA TYR A 6 1.64 6.17 -3.29
C TYR A 6 0.44 5.77 -4.15
N TRP A 7 -0.66 5.41 -3.49
CA TRP A 7 -1.85 4.85 -4.11
C TRP A 7 -2.84 5.94 -4.56
N GLN A 8 -2.58 6.52 -5.75
CA GLN A 8 -3.38 7.61 -6.32
C GLN A 8 -4.86 7.27 -6.53
N LYS A 9 -5.16 6.03 -6.95
CA LYS A 9 -6.50 5.59 -7.35
C LYS A 9 -7.21 4.75 -6.29
N LEU A 10 -6.79 4.83 -5.02
CA LEU A 10 -7.32 4.01 -3.92
C LEU A 10 -8.85 3.88 -3.94
N GLU A 11 -9.58 5.00 -3.86
CA GLU A 11 -11.04 4.97 -3.75
C GLU A 11 -11.69 4.32 -4.99
N THR A 12 -11.15 4.59 -6.18
CA THR A 12 -11.62 3.98 -7.43
C THR A 12 -11.34 2.48 -7.44
N ASN A 13 -10.13 2.06 -7.07
CA ASN A 13 -9.72 0.66 -7.07
C ASN A 13 -10.55 -0.15 -6.06
N LEU A 14 -10.74 0.36 -4.84
CA LEU A 14 -11.58 -0.28 -3.82
C LEU A 14 -13.05 -0.37 -4.27
N LYS A 15 -13.57 0.65 -4.96
CA LYS A 15 -14.94 0.64 -5.51
C LYS A 15 -15.11 -0.36 -6.66
N ASN A 16 -14.06 -0.52 -7.47
CA ASN A 16 -14.07 -1.40 -8.65
C ASN A 16 -13.63 -2.84 -8.35
N ARG A 17 -13.21 -3.14 -7.11
CA ARG A 17 -12.61 -4.42 -6.69
C ARG A 17 -11.27 -4.72 -7.37
N GLU A 18 -10.55 -3.69 -7.78
CA GLU A 18 -9.22 -3.79 -8.38
C GLU A 18 -8.17 -3.84 -7.26
N VAL A 19 -8.02 -5.01 -6.64
CA VAL A 19 -7.08 -5.25 -5.54
C VAL A 19 -6.18 -6.46 -5.86
N GLY A 20 -5.21 -6.73 -4.99
CA GLY A 20 -4.28 -7.87 -5.08
C GLY A 20 -3.05 -7.63 -5.96
N TYR A 21 -2.95 -6.48 -6.62
CA TYR A 21 -1.76 -6.10 -7.37
C TYR A 21 -1.61 -4.58 -7.47
N PHE A 22 -0.38 -4.13 -7.71
CA PHE A 22 -0.08 -2.78 -8.19
C PHE A 22 0.68 -2.88 -9.50
N GLY A 23 0.20 -2.15 -10.51
CA GLY A 23 0.89 -2.00 -11.80
C GLY A 23 1.54 -0.62 -11.92
N SER A 24 2.66 -0.54 -12.63
CA SER A 24 3.33 0.72 -12.97
C SER A 24 4.06 0.64 -14.32
N ASN A 25 4.14 1.77 -15.01
CA ASN A 25 5.05 1.93 -16.14
C ASN A 25 6.52 2.10 -15.70
N ASN A 26 6.76 2.33 -14.41
CA ASN A 26 8.10 2.55 -13.88
C ASN A 26 8.78 1.20 -13.50
N PRO A 27 9.97 0.90 -14.05
CA PRO A 27 10.74 -0.31 -13.73
C PRO A 27 11.16 -0.43 -12.27
N LYS A 28 11.26 0.69 -11.53
CA LYS A 28 11.57 0.74 -10.09
C LYS A 28 10.65 -0.16 -9.27
N LEU A 29 9.39 -0.35 -9.69
CA LEU A 29 8.48 -1.26 -8.99
C LEU A 29 8.99 -2.71 -9.02
N SER A 30 9.36 -3.19 -10.21
CA SER A 30 9.91 -4.54 -10.40
C SER A 30 11.28 -4.68 -9.74
N GLU A 31 12.12 -3.65 -9.80
CA GLU A 31 13.42 -3.63 -9.11
C GLU A 31 13.26 -3.79 -7.59
N LEU A 32 12.30 -3.08 -6.98
CA LEU A 32 12.02 -3.21 -5.56
C LEU A 32 11.34 -4.54 -5.23
N ALA A 33 10.46 -5.05 -6.08
CA ALA A 33 9.87 -6.38 -5.93
C ALA A 33 10.95 -7.48 -5.93
N GLY A 34 11.95 -7.37 -6.81
CA GLY A 34 13.10 -8.28 -6.87
C GLY A 34 13.99 -8.27 -5.62
N ARG A 35 13.84 -7.27 -4.73
CA ARG A 35 14.52 -7.23 -3.42
C ARG A 35 13.77 -7.97 -2.32
N LEU A 36 12.71 -8.71 -2.68
CA LEU A 36 11.88 -9.54 -1.79
C LEU A 36 11.35 -8.74 -0.58
N PRO A 37 10.51 -7.72 -0.82
CA PRO A 37 9.89 -6.97 0.25
C PRO A 37 8.85 -7.82 0.99
N GLU A 38 8.65 -7.57 2.29
CA GLU A 38 7.62 -8.26 3.08
C GLU A 38 6.27 -7.56 2.91
N ARG A 39 6.25 -6.23 3.01
CA ARG A 39 5.01 -5.44 2.91
C ARG A 39 5.09 -4.30 1.90
N ILE A 40 3.93 -3.93 1.40
CA ILE A 40 3.67 -2.67 0.70
C ILE A 40 2.89 -1.76 1.65
N TRP A 41 3.54 -0.71 2.12
CA TRP A 41 2.90 0.36 2.88
C TRP A 41 2.32 1.37 1.90
N VAL A 42 0.99 1.53 1.95
CA VAL A 42 0.26 2.35 0.98
C VAL A 42 -0.13 3.70 1.56
N PHE A 43 0.12 4.75 0.80
CA PHE A 43 -0.08 6.13 1.21
C PHE A 43 -0.91 6.89 0.18
N LYS A 44 -1.60 7.95 0.60
CA LYS A 44 -2.25 8.91 -0.29
C LYS A 44 -2.08 10.34 0.22
N THR A 45 -2.34 11.33 -0.63
CA THR A 45 -2.50 12.72 -0.16
C THR A 45 -3.90 12.87 0.44
N PRO A 46 -4.04 13.29 1.71
CA PRO A 46 -5.34 13.59 2.28
C PRO A 46 -6.00 14.77 1.55
N LYS A 47 -7.34 14.77 1.46
CA LYS A 47 -8.10 15.78 0.71
C LYS A 47 -7.82 17.19 1.26
N GLY A 48 -7.36 18.09 0.40
CA GLY A 48 -7.06 19.47 0.77
C GLY A 48 -5.71 19.67 1.48
N MET A 49 -4.91 18.62 1.68
CA MET A 49 -3.64 18.69 2.41
C MET A 49 -2.44 18.40 1.49
N LYS A 50 -2.25 19.25 0.48
CA LYS A 50 -1.10 19.11 -0.44
C LYS A 50 0.22 19.18 0.35
N GLY A 51 1.17 18.31 0.00
CA GLY A 51 2.45 18.22 0.72
C GLY A 51 2.38 17.42 2.02
N SER A 52 1.25 16.78 2.32
CA SER A 52 1.11 15.82 3.40
C SER A 52 0.74 14.44 2.86
N ILE A 53 1.00 13.40 3.66
CA ILE A 53 0.63 12.03 3.35
C ILE A 53 -0.18 11.42 4.49
N GLN A 54 -1.12 10.58 4.11
CA GLN A 54 -1.87 9.71 4.99
C GLN A 54 -1.41 8.28 4.75
N LEU A 55 -1.05 7.55 5.81
CA LEU A 55 -0.91 6.10 5.72
C LEU A 55 -2.30 5.46 5.62
N VAL A 56 -2.51 4.66 4.58
CA VAL A 56 -3.80 4.03 4.31
C VAL A 56 -3.80 2.56 4.74
N GLY A 57 -2.70 1.84 4.56
CA GLY A 57 -2.67 0.42 4.82
C GLY A 57 -1.28 -0.19 4.74
N SER A 58 -1.19 -1.45 5.13
CA SER A 58 -0.02 -2.31 4.94
C SER A 58 -0.48 -3.61 4.33
N LEU A 59 0.08 -3.99 3.19
CA LEU A 59 -0.38 -5.10 2.37
C LEU A 59 0.73 -6.14 2.29
N MET A 60 0.41 -7.40 2.58
CA MET A 60 1.37 -8.51 2.57
C MET A 60 1.75 -8.86 1.14
N VAL A 61 3.04 -8.77 0.80
CA VAL A 61 3.54 -9.13 -0.54
C VAL A 61 3.39 -10.63 -0.75
N CYS A 62 3.10 -11.02 -1.98
CA CYS A 62 3.13 -12.42 -2.40
C CYS A 62 3.82 -12.57 -3.75
N ASP A 63 4.39 -13.75 -4.00
CA ASP A 63 5.13 -14.02 -5.24
C ASP A 63 4.20 -14.24 -6.44
N GLU A 64 2.99 -14.72 -6.18
CA GLU A 64 2.00 -15.07 -7.19
C GLU A 64 0.67 -14.33 -6.96
N PRO A 65 -0.05 -13.98 -8.05
CA PRO A 65 -1.33 -13.31 -7.92
C PRO A 65 -2.34 -14.19 -7.20
N ARG A 66 -3.05 -13.60 -6.24
CA ARG A 66 -4.15 -14.27 -5.52
C ARG A 66 -5.52 -14.04 -6.14
N VAL A 67 -5.64 -13.02 -6.99
CA VAL A 67 -6.85 -12.65 -7.73
C VAL A 67 -6.50 -12.38 -9.18
N ALA A 68 -7.50 -12.40 -10.07
CA ALA A 68 -7.29 -12.11 -11.48
C ALA A 68 -6.61 -10.74 -11.69
N VAL A 69 -5.51 -10.74 -12.43
CA VAL A 69 -4.71 -9.55 -12.72
C VAL A 69 -5.22 -8.93 -14.02
N ASN A 70 -5.75 -7.72 -13.94
CA ASN A 70 -6.27 -7.00 -15.11
C ASN A 70 -5.51 -5.67 -15.30
N THR A 71 -4.32 -5.75 -15.89
CA THR A 71 -3.46 -4.59 -16.10
C THR A 71 -2.58 -4.76 -17.32
N ASP A 72 -2.43 -3.68 -18.08
CA ASP A 72 -1.47 -3.58 -19.20
C ASP A 72 -0.11 -3.02 -18.77
N TYR A 73 0.05 -2.68 -17.48
CA TYR A 73 1.31 -2.17 -16.96
C TYR A 73 2.42 -3.24 -17.03
N PRO A 74 3.63 -2.89 -17.50
CA PRO A 74 4.73 -3.83 -17.67
C PRO A 74 5.40 -4.25 -16.34
N ASN A 75 5.26 -3.44 -15.28
CA ASN A 75 5.85 -3.73 -13.97
C ASN A 75 4.73 -3.94 -12.97
N VAL A 76 4.71 -5.10 -12.31
CA VAL A 76 3.64 -5.50 -11.40
C VAL A 76 4.24 -6.09 -10.12
N ILE A 77 3.66 -5.74 -8.98
CA ILE A 77 3.88 -6.43 -7.71
C ILE A 77 2.53 -6.94 -7.18
N TYR A 78 2.55 -8.12 -6.58
CA TYR A 78 1.37 -8.74 -6.00
C TYR A 78 1.36 -8.58 -4.48
N TYR A 79 0.16 -8.50 -3.93
CA TYR A 79 -0.07 -8.61 -2.51
C TYR A 79 -1.29 -9.50 -2.28
N ASP A 80 -1.36 -10.16 -1.14
CA ASP A 80 -2.46 -11.05 -0.81
C ASP A 80 -3.61 -10.24 -0.20
N PRO A 81 -4.72 -9.98 -0.92
CA PRO A 81 -5.82 -9.20 -0.36
C PRO A 81 -6.64 -10.01 0.66
N PHE A 82 -6.49 -11.34 0.74
CA PHE A 82 -7.21 -12.21 1.67
C PHE A 82 -6.45 -12.43 2.97
N SER A 83 -5.16 -12.10 3.00
CA SER A 83 -4.34 -12.23 4.21
C SER A 83 -4.92 -11.38 5.35
N PRO A 84 -4.96 -11.90 6.59
CA PRO A 84 -5.31 -11.10 7.77
C PRO A 84 -4.28 -9.99 8.05
N GLU A 85 -3.07 -10.09 7.49
CA GLU A 85 -2.03 -9.08 7.62
C GLU A 85 -2.16 -7.93 6.60
N SER A 86 -2.96 -8.12 5.55
CA SER A 86 -3.31 -7.06 4.60
C SER A 86 -4.44 -6.21 5.17
N VAL A 87 -4.10 -5.02 5.65
CA VAL A 87 -4.98 -4.19 6.46
C VAL A 87 -5.10 -2.76 5.93
N ILE A 88 -6.22 -2.11 6.27
CA ILE A 88 -6.47 -0.68 6.04
C ILE A 88 -6.69 -0.01 7.40
N TYR A 89 -5.97 1.09 7.65
CA TYR A 89 -6.12 1.91 8.84
C TYR A 89 -7.37 2.78 8.75
N THR A 90 -8.25 2.71 9.74
CA THR A 90 -9.58 3.34 9.68
C THR A 90 -9.61 4.75 10.28
N ASP A 91 -8.69 5.04 11.19
CA ASP A 91 -8.56 6.28 11.95
C ASP A 91 -7.30 7.07 11.56
N SER A 92 -6.65 6.76 10.43
CA SER A 92 -5.43 7.44 9.97
C SER A 92 -5.63 8.84 9.37
N ASN A 93 -6.88 9.26 9.11
CA ASN A 93 -7.19 10.55 8.48
C ASN A 93 -7.35 11.71 9.48
N THR A 94 -6.95 11.53 10.74
CA THR A 94 -6.93 12.63 11.72
C THR A 94 -5.76 13.56 11.47
N PRO A 95 -5.89 14.89 11.70
CA PRO A 95 -4.80 15.84 11.53
C PRO A 95 -3.50 15.44 12.24
N GLU A 96 -3.60 14.89 13.44
CA GLU A 96 -2.47 14.50 14.29
C GLU A 96 -1.64 13.39 13.64
N ARG A 97 -2.31 12.33 13.18
CA ARG A 97 -1.67 11.18 12.51
C ARG A 97 -1.14 11.52 11.13
N ILE A 98 -1.82 12.39 10.40
CA ILE A 98 -1.32 12.91 9.12
C ILE A 98 -0.03 13.70 9.36
N ALA A 99 -0.01 14.58 10.35
CA ALA A 99 1.18 15.36 10.70
C ALA A 99 2.33 14.45 11.16
N GLU A 100 2.04 13.44 11.98
CA GLU A 100 3.02 12.48 12.45
C GLU A 100 3.67 11.69 11.30
N VAL A 101 2.86 11.08 10.43
CA VAL A 101 3.36 10.29 9.29
C VAL A 101 4.07 11.19 8.28
N SER A 102 3.52 12.36 7.99
CA SER A 102 4.16 13.31 7.07
C SER A 102 5.52 13.74 7.60
N GLY A 103 5.61 14.15 8.87
CA GLY A 103 6.87 14.54 9.50
C GLY A 103 7.90 13.40 9.54
N TYR A 104 7.44 12.15 9.76
CA TYR A 104 8.31 10.97 9.76
C TYR A 104 9.02 10.76 8.41
N PHE A 105 8.33 11.05 7.29
CA PHE A 105 8.87 10.82 5.95
C PHE A 105 9.44 12.07 5.27
N GLN A 106 9.08 13.28 5.71
CA GLN A 106 9.38 14.53 5.01
C GLN A 106 10.88 14.74 4.77
N TYR A 107 11.72 14.48 5.77
CA TYR A 107 13.18 14.64 5.61
C TYR A 107 13.80 13.55 4.75
N ARG A 108 13.34 12.30 4.91
CA ARG A 108 13.88 11.14 4.19
C ARG A 108 13.50 11.16 2.71
N PHE A 109 12.29 11.61 2.39
CA PHE A 109 11.73 11.60 1.05
C PHE A 109 11.46 13.00 0.52
N HIS A 110 12.30 13.98 0.89
CA HIS A 110 12.12 15.38 0.54
C HIS A 110 11.83 15.60 -0.96
N SER A 111 12.60 14.98 -1.85
CA SER A 111 12.39 15.05 -3.29
C SER A 111 11.04 14.48 -3.73
N ALA A 112 10.55 13.43 -3.04
CA ALA A 112 9.25 12.85 -3.35
C ALA A 112 8.09 13.76 -2.92
N PHE A 113 8.21 14.40 -1.76
CA PHE A 113 7.27 15.44 -1.32
C PHE A 113 7.24 16.62 -2.30
N SER A 114 8.42 17.11 -2.71
CA SER A 114 8.53 18.19 -3.71
C SER A 114 7.88 17.83 -5.05
N ALA A 115 8.01 16.56 -5.47
CA ALA A 115 7.38 16.04 -6.68
C ALA A 115 5.89 15.65 -6.50
N ASN A 116 5.32 15.81 -5.30
CA ASN A 116 3.98 15.33 -4.93
C ASN A 116 3.76 13.85 -5.27
N PHE A 117 4.81 13.03 -5.13
CA PHE A 117 4.75 11.58 -5.36
C PHE A 117 4.30 11.16 -6.77
N ASN A 118 4.52 12.03 -7.76
CA ASN A 118 4.27 11.71 -9.17
C ASN A 118 5.36 10.80 -9.75
N GLY A 119 4.96 9.81 -10.54
CA GLY A 119 5.89 8.87 -11.16
C GLY A 119 6.76 8.16 -10.13
N ASP A 120 8.08 8.19 -10.34
CA ASP A 120 9.11 7.53 -9.54
C ASP A 120 9.17 7.98 -8.09
N ALA A 121 8.66 9.18 -7.83
CA ALA A 121 8.57 9.72 -6.48
C ALA A 121 7.55 8.93 -5.62
N GLY A 122 6.53 8.33 -6.25
CA GLY A 122 5.47 7.59 -5.57
C GLY A 122 5.85 6.19 -5.11
N ILE A 123 7.04 5.71 -5.46
CA ILE A 123 7.52 4.38 -5.09
C ILE A 123 8.87 4.55 -4.43
N GLN A 124 9.04 4.17 -3.16
CA GLN A 124 10.32 4.29 -2.45
C GLN A 124 10.65 3.02 -1.66
N PRO A 125 11.93 2.66 -1.51
CA PRO A 125 12.32 1.62 -0.58
C PRO A 125 12.12 2.08 0.88
N LEU A 126 11.61 1.20 1.72
CA LEU A 126 11.57 1.34 3.17
C LEU A 126 12.59 0.38 3.78
N GLU A 127 13.68 0.95 4.27
CA GLU A 127 14.73 0.19 4.95
C GLU A 127 14.24 -0.26 6.33
N THR A 128 14.79 -1.35 6.85
CA THR A 128 14.30 -2.03 8.06
C THR A 128 14.16 -1.11 9.28
N ASN A 129 15.08 -0.15 9.47
CA ASN A 129 15.00 0.82 10.56
C ASN A 129 13.81 1.79 10.41
N VAL A 130 13.44 2.13 9.18
CA VAL A 130 12.28 2.98 8.87
C VAL A 130 10.98 2.20 9.06
N VAL A 131 10.96 0.93 8.62
CA VAL A 131 9.82 0.04 8.85
C VAL A 131 9.54 -0.11 10.33
N ARG A 132 10.55 -0.46 11.14
CA ARG A 132 10.38 -0.60 12.60
C ARG A 132 9.86 0.67 13.28
N GLY A 133 10.35 1.83 12.85
CA GLY A 133 9.87 3.11 13.38
C GLY A 133 8.43 3.42 12.95
N LEU A 134 8.04 3.06 11.73
CA LEU A 134 6.66 3.18 11.27
C LEU A 134 5.74 2.22 12.03
N GLU A 135 6.13 0.96 12.18
CA GLU A 135 5.38 -0.07 12.92
C GLU A 135 5.12 0.36 14.37
N ALA A 136 6.13 0.91 15.04
CA ALA A 136 5.98 1.44 16.40
C ALA A 136 4.98 2.60 16.48
N LYS A 137 4.91 3.45 15.45
CA LYS A 137 3.97 4.59 15.40
C LYS A 137 2.52 4.18 15.19
N VAL A 138 2.29 3.08 14.49
CA VAL A 138 0.96 2.63 14.07
C VAL A 138 0.45 1.44 14.87
N ALA A 139 1.19 1.04 15.90
CA ALA A 139 0.93 -0.17 16.68
C ALA A 139 -0.46 -0.17 17.35
N ASP A 140 -0.94 1.00 17.76
CA ASP A 140 -2.23 1.22 18.43
C ASP A 140 -3.32 1.76 17.50
N TRP A 141 -3.04 1.88 16.19
CA TRP A 141 -4.01 2.41 15.24
C TRP A 141 -5.10 1.40 14.94
N SER A 142 -6.34 1.89 14.84
CA SER A 142 -7.46 1.05 14.42
C SER A 142 -7.29 0.63 12.97
N LYS A 143 -7.45 -0.67 12.72
CA LYS A 143 -7.32 -1.25 11.40
C LYS A 143 -8.34 -2.36 11.20
N VAL A 144 -8.70 -2.56 9.94
CA VAL A 144 -9.58 -3.62 9.48
C VAL A 144 -8.88 -4.42 8.40
N GLN A 145 -9.34 -5.64 8.15
CA GLN A 145 -8.88 -6.42 7.02
C GLN A 145 -9.20 -5.66 5.71
N MET A 146 -8.31 -5.66 4.72
CA MET A 146 -8.44 -4.72 3.59
C MET A 146 -9.74 -4.87 2.79
N LEU A 147 -10.27 -6.09 2.66
CA LEU A 147 -11.48 -6.37 1.91
C LEU A 147 -12.70 -5.76 2.58
N GLU A 148 -12.68 -5.52 3.89
CA GLU A 148 -13.76 -4.78 4.57
C GLU A 148 -13.96 -3.36 4.02
N ARG A 149 -12.96 -2.81 3.32
CA ARG A 149 -13.02 -1.50 2.66
C ARG A 149 -13.27 -1.58 1.15
N VAL A 150 -13.32 -2.80 0.59
CA VAL A 150 -13.66 -3.06 -0.81
C VAL A 150 -15.17 -3.12 -0.98
N LYS A 151 -15.69 -2.59 -2.09
CA LYS A 151 -17.11 -2.69 -2.40
C LYS A 151 -17.46 -4.12 -2.83
N GLU A 152 -18.46 -4.73 -2.16
CA GLU A 152 -18.90 -6.12 -2.43
C GLU A 152 -17.71 -7.10 -2.33
N PRO A 153 -17.07 -7.21 -1.15
CA PRO A 153 -15.84 -7.99 -0.96
C PRO A 153 -16.02 -9.48 -1.31
N GLU A 154 -17.23 -10.02 -1.17
CA GLU A 154 -17.60 -11.38 -1.58
C GLU A 154 -17.44 -11.63 -3.09
N LYS A 155 -17.33 -10.57 -3.90
CA LYS A 155 -17.09 -10.65 -5.36
C LYS A 155 -15.62 -10.52 -5.73
N VAL A 156 -14.71 -10.48 -4.75
CA VAL A 156 -13.26 -10.60 -4.97
C VAL A 156 -12.91 -12.08 -4.93
N TYR A 157 -12.85 -12.70 -6.10
CA TYR A 157 -12.66 -14.15 -6.22
C TYR A 157 -11.17 -14.53 -6.19
N PRO A 158 -10.76 -15.48 -5.33
CA PRO A 158 -9.41 -16.03 -5.39
C PRO A 158 -9.21 -16.83 -6.68
N ILE A 159 -8.01 -16.76 -7.27
CA ILE A 159 -7.64 -17.59 -8.45
C ILE A 159 -7.73 -19.08 -8.09
N ASN A 160 -7.30 -19.45 -6.89
CA ASN A 160 -7.45 -20.79 -6.37
C ASN A 160 -8.35 -20.77 -5.12
N PRO A 161 -9.63 -21.17 -5.23
CA PRO A 161 -10.55 -21.18 -4.09
C PRO A 161 -10.20 -22.24 -3.04
N PHE A 162 -9.26 -23.14 -3.33
CA PHE A 162 -8.81 -24.22 -2.44
C PHE A 162 -7.40 -24.02 -1.89
N ALA A 163 -6.69 -22.95 -2.29
CA ALA A 163 -5.43 -22.58 -1.65
C ALA A 163 -5.77 -22.19 -0.20
N GLN A 164 -5.34 -23.02 0.76
CA GLN A 164 -5.61 -22.81 2.18
C GLN A 164 -5.23 -21.37 2.56
N GLN A 165 -6.20 -20.63 3.10
CA GLN A 165 -5.91 -19.41 3.84
C GLN A 165 -5.16 -19.85 5.10
N THR A 166 -3.84 -19.71 5.08
CA THR A 166 -3.00 -19.96 6.25
C THR A 166 -3.48 -19.00 7.35
N ARG A 167 -4.10 -19.58 8.38
CA ARG A 167 -4.55 -18.86 9.58
C ARG A 167 -3.36 -18.45 10.44
#